data_AF-A0A7K0BRM2-F1
#
_entry.id   AF-A0A7K0BRM2-F1
#
_cell.length_a   1.000
_cell.length_b   1.000
_cell.length_c   1.000
_cell.angle_alpha   90.00
_cell.angle_beta   90.00
_cell.angle_gamma   90.00
#
_symmetry.space_group_name_H-M   'P 1'
#
loop_
_entity.id
_entity.type
_entity.pdbx_description
1 polymer ?
#
loop_
_entity_poly.entity_id
_entity_poly.type
_entity_poly.pdbx_seq_one_letter_code
_entity_poly.pdbx_strand_id
1 'polypeptide(L)'
;MIVTILGLLFGGAFALGGVKEIADRVRLQRRSRRARGVFVAREEVGSVAHPGVRSRAVRFRFSTETGRVVERTSALTSFPGPRPGREVTVVYDPARPESTAERAGVHLALLFLAGPVLIALGVTMILMTWRAG
;
A
#
# COMPACT_ATOMS: atom_id res chain seq x y z
N MET A 1 4.75 31.37 -18.16
CA MET A 1 6.12 30.83 -17.92
C MET A 1 6.27 30.19 -16.53
N ILE A 2 6.10 30.93 -15.41
CA ILE A 2 6.28 30.36 -14.06
C ILE A 2 5.32 29.17 -13.79
N VAL A 3 4.03 29.34 -14.11
CA VAL A 3 3.01 28.28 -13.94
C VAL A 3 3.35 27.04 -14.76
N THR A 4 3.88 27.23 -15.98
CA THR A 4 4.29 26.14 -16.88
C THR A 4 5.44 25.32 -16.30
N ILE A 5 6.45 25.99 -15.74
CA ILE A 5 7.60 25.33 -15.12
C ILE A 5 7.15 24.54 -13.88
N LEU A 6 6.30 25.13 -13.04
CA LEU A 6 5.79 24.45 -11.85
C LEU A 6 4.96 23.20 -12.23
N GLY A 7 4.07 23.31 -13.22
CA GLY A 7 3.26 22.17 -13.66
C GLY A 7 4.10 21.01 -14.21
N LEU A 8 5.17 21.31 -14.96
CA LEU A 8 6.12 20.30 -15.44
C LEU A 8 6.90 19.64 -14.29
N LEU A 9 7.38 20.43 -13.32
CA LEU A 9 8.12 19.90 -12.17
C LEU A 9 7.25 18.98 -11.31
N PHE A 10 6.05 19.42 -10.94
CA PHE A 10 5.14 18.61 -10.14
C PHE A 10 4.68 17.38 -10.92
N GLY A 11 4.24 17.54 -12.17
CA GLY A 11 3.79 16.42 -12.99
C GLY A 11 4.89 15.37 -13.20
N GLY A 12 6.13 15.81 -13.44
CA GLY A 12 7.31 14.95 -13.52
C GLY A 12 7.60 14.22 -12.21
N ALA A 13 7.54 14.93 -11.07
CA ALA A 13 7.74 14.32 -9.75
C ALA A 13 6.69 13.23 -9.44
N PHE A 14 5.41 13.47 -9.76
CA PHE A 14 4.35 12.47 -9.60
C PHE A 14 4.56 11.25 -10.49
N ALA A 15 4.91 11.46 -11.77
CA ALA A 15 5.17 10.37 -12.71
C ALA A 15 6.37 9.51 -12.26
N LEU A 16 7.50 10.14 -11.92
CA LEU A 16 8.69 9.43 -11.43
C LEU A 16 8.42 8.71 -10.10
N GLY A 17 7.68 9.34 -9.18
CA GLY A 17 7.26 8.73 -7.94
C GLY A 17 6.42 7.47 -8.16
N GLY A 18 5.44 7.53 -9.07
CA GLY A 18 4.62 6.37 -9.44
C GLY A 18 5.42 5.25 -10.09
N VAL A 19 6.36 5.56 -10.99
CA VAL A 19 7.26 4.55 -11.60
C VAL A 19 8.13 3.88 -10.53
N LYS A 20 8.73 4.66 -9.63
CA LYS A 20 9.54 4.12 -8.53
C LYS A 20 8.73 3.20 -7.63
N GLU A 21 7.52 3.61 -7.25
CA GLU A 21 6.61 2.83 -6.42
C GLU A 21 6.27 1.46 -7.08
N ILE A 22 5.99 1.46 -8.39
CA ILE A 22 5.77 0.21 -9.14
C ILE A 22 7.04 -0.65 -9.14
N ALA A 23 8.20 -0.06 -9.43
CA ALA A 23 9.47 -0.78 -9.48
C ALA A 23 9.81 -1.44 -8.13
N ASP A 24 9.65 -0.71 -7.02
CA ASP A 24 9.88 -1.20 -5.67
C ASP A 24 8.92 -2.34 -5.33
N ARG A 25 7.63 -2.23 -5.71
CA ARG A 25 6.65 -3.30 -5.50
C ARG A 25 6.90 -4.54 -6.36
N VAL A 26 7.30 -4.37 -7.61
CA VAL A 26 7.67 -5.50 -8.49
C VAL A 26 8.92 -6.19 -7.95
N ARG A 27 9.90 -5.42 -7.47
CA ARG A 27 11.10 -5.95 -6.83
C ARG A 27 10.76 -6.73 -5.55
N LEU A 28 9.85 -6.20 -4.72
CA LEU A 28 9.33 -6.88 -3.54
C LEU A 28 8.64 -8.19 -3.93
N GLN A 29 7.77 -8.19 -4.94
CA GLN A 29 7.09 -9.40 -5.42
C GLN A 29 8.08 -10.51 -5.81
N ARG A 30 9.16 -10.17 -6.52
CA ARG A 30 10.19 -11.15 -6.92
C ARG A 30 10.89 -11.82 -5.73
N ARG A 31 10.97 -11.16 -4.57
CA ARG A 31 11.63 -11.68 -3.36
C ARG A 31 10.64 -12.19 -2.31
N SER A 32 9.35 -11.94 -2.53
CA SER A 32 8.33 -12.21 -1.54
C SER A 32 8.05 -13.70 -1.37
N ARG A 33 7.81 -14.09 -0.12
CA ARG A 33 7.29 -15.40 0.25
C ARG A 33 5.84 -15.27 0.69
N ARG A 34 5.12 -16.39 0.60
CA ARG A 34 3.72 -16.50 1.04
C ARG A 34 3.65 -17.37 2.28
N ALA A 35 2.94 -16.90 3.30
CA ALA A 35 2.65 -17.67 4.50
C ALA A 35 1.15 -17.59 4.82
N ARG A 36 0.66 -18.60 5.53
CA ARG A 36 -0.67 -18.55 6.15
C ARG A 36 -0.55 -17.80 7.47
N GLY A 37 -1.38 -16.78 7.62
CA GLY A 37 -1.58 -16.04 8.86
C GLY A 37 -3.01 -16.18 9.35
N VAL A 38 -3.26 -15.67 10.55
CA VAL A 38 -4.56 -15.64 11.20
C VAL A 38 -4.84 -14.21 11.63
N PHE A 39 -6.09 -13.77 11.47
CA PHE A 39 -6.54 -12.49 12.03
C PHE A 39 -6.64 -12.58 13.55
N VAL A 40 -5.87 -11.76 14.25
CA VAL A 40 -5.80 -11.79 15.72
C VAL A 40 -6.82 -10.84 16.32
N ALA A 41 -6.91 -9.61 15.81
CA ALA A 41 -7.74 -8.57 16.41
C ALA A 41 -8.18 -7.53 15.39
N ARG A 42 -9.27 -6.84 15.73
CA ARG A 42 -9.66 -5.56 15.14
C ARG A 42 -9.22 -4.48 16.10
N GLU A 43 -8.34 -3.61 15.66
CA GLU A 43 -7.95 -2.45 16.44
C GLU A 43 -8.86 -1.30 16.01
N GLU A 44 -9.66 -0.80 16.95
CA GLU A 44 -10.41 0.44 16.73
C GLU A 44 -9.41 1.58 16.84
N VAL A 45 -8.87 2.00 15.70
CA VAL A 45 -8.06 3.22 15.66
C VAL A 45 -9.06 4.36 15.72
N GLY A 46 -9.28 4.87 16.93
CA GLY A 46 -10.07 6.08 17.14
C GLY A 46 -9.46 7.19 16.29
N SER A 47 -10.16 7.59 15.23
CA SER A 47 -9.71 8.69 14.39
C SER A 47 -9.98 9.99 15.14
N VAL A 48 -8.95 10.57 15.75
CA VAL A 48 -9.03 11.89 16.41
C VAL A 48 -9.53 12.97 15.44
N ALA A 49 -9.35 12.75 14.13
CA ALA A 49 -9.72 13.69 13.09
C ALA A 49 -11.22 13.76 12.75
N HIS A 50 -12.02 12.71 13.02
CA HIS A 50 -13.44 12.68 12.65
C HIS A 50 -14.27 11.86 13.66
N PRO A 51 -14.99 12.51 14.59
CA PRO A 51 -15.91 11.84 15.51
C PRO A 51 -17.08 11.25 14.70
N GLY A 52 -16.95 9.98 14.30
CA GLY A 52 -17.94 9.26 13.50
C GLY A 52 -17.33 8.22 12.54
N VAL A 53 -16.07 8.40 12.14
CA VAL A 53 -15.39 7.45 11.23
C VAL A 53 -14.62 6.42 12.06
N ARG A 54 -15.24 5.26 12.30
CA ARG A 54 -14.57 4.11 12.93
C ARG A 54 -13.62 3.45 11.92
N SER A 55 -12.36 3.87 11.91
CA SER A 55 -11.32 3.18 11.16
C SER A 55 -10.92 1.90 11.92
N ARG A 56 -11.14 0.74 11.31
CA ARG A 56 -10.76 -0.56 11.89
C ARG A 56 -9.52 -1.07 11.19
N ALA A 57 -8.38 -0.96 11.87
CA ALA A 57 -7.15 -1.56 11.41
C ALA A 57 -7.17 -3.06 11.73
N VAL A 58 -6.77 -3.87 10.76
CA VAL A 58 -6.85 -5.33 10.88
C VAL A 58 -5.48 -5.85 11.25
N ARG A 59 -5.37 -6.51 12.40
CA ARG A 59 -4.11 -7.10 12.88
C ARG A 59 -4.08 -8.59 12.58
N PHE A 60 -3.00 -9.04 11.95
CA PHE A 60 -2.79 -10.44 11.59
C PHE A 60 -1.46 -10.94 12.15
N ARG A 61 -1.40 -12.23 12.43
CA ARG A 61 -0.20 -12.94 12.90
C ARG A 61 0.10 -14.09 11.97
N PHE A 62 1.36 -14.30 11.64
CA PHE A 62 1.80 -15.42 10.81
C PHE A 62 3.18 -15.91 11.27
N SER A 63 3.53 -17.13 10.87
CA SER A 63 4.87 -17.68 11.06
C SER A 63 5.64 -17.63 9.75
N THR A 64 6.87 -17.12 9.80
CA THR A 64 7.82 -17.16 8.69
C THR A 64 8.34 -18.58 8.47
N GLU A 65 9.02 -18.81 7.34
CA GLU A 65 9.66 -20.10 7.03
C GLU A 65 10.74 -20.49 8.06
N THR A 66 11.33 -19.51 8.74
CA THR A 66 12.32 -19.72 9.82
C THR A 66 11.69 -20.03 11.18
N GLY A 67 10.36 -20.16 11.26
CA GLY A 67 9.62 -20.37 12.50
C GLY A 67 9.37 -19.10 13.32
N ARG A 68 9.91 -17.95 12.92
CA ARG A 68 9.67 -16.67 13.60
C ARG A 68 8.22 -16.23 13.45
N VAL A 69 7.56 -15.88 14.56
CA VAL A 69 6.20 -15.33 14.58
C VAL A 69 6.25 -13.81 14.41
N VAL A 70 5.43 -13.30 13.49
CA VAL A 70 5.31 -11.87 13.19
C VAL A 70 3.86 -11.45 13.29
N GLU A 71 3.58 -10.35 13.98
CA GLU A 71 2.28 -9.74 14.10
C GLU A 71 2.32 -8.32 13.53
N ARG A 72 1.36 -8.00 12.66
CA ARG A 72 1.33 -6.71 11.96
C ARG A 72 -0.09 -6.21 11.73
N THR A 73 -0.22 -4.90 11.74
CA THR A 73 -1.42 -4.19 11.31
C THR A 73 -1.35 -3.91 9.80
N SER A 74 -2.41 -4.32 9.08
CA SER A 74 -2.58 -4.11 7.64
C SER A 74 -2.68 -2.61 7.32
N ALA A 75 -2.00 -2.17 6.28
CA ALA A 75 -1.98 -0.78 5.82
C ALA A 75 -3.33 -0.32 5.26
N LEU A 76 -4.08 -1.20 4.62
CA LEU A 76 -5.45 -0.93 4.20
C LEU A 76 -6.44 -1.43 5.25
N THR A 77 -7.39 -0.57 5.61
CA THR A 77 -8.59 -0.98 6.32
C THR A 77 -9.58 -1.60 5.34
N SER A 78 -10.37 -2.57 5.81
CA SER A 78 -11.42 -3.20 5.00
C SER A 78 -12.69 -3.26 5.82
N PHE A 79 -13.80 -2.77 5.27
CA PHE A 79 -15.13 -2.87 5.88
C PHE A 79 -16.13 -3.55 4.91
N PRO A 80 -16.82 -4.61 5.34
CA PRO A 80 -16.70 -5.30 6.63
C PRO A 80 -15.37 -6.06 6.74
N GLY A 81 -14.64 -5.87 7.84
CA GLY A 81 -13.37 -6.55 8.08
C GLY A 81 -13.57 -8.05 8.34
N PRO A 82 -12.56 -8.89 8.07
CA PRO A 82 -12.64 -10.32 8.39
C PRO A 82 -12.85 -10.55 9.90
N ARG A 83 -13.44 -11.69 10.25
CA ARG A 83 -13.62 -12.11 11.65
C ARG A 83 -12.26 -12.56 12.21
N PRO A 84 -11.95 -12.29 13.50
CA PRO A 84 -10.82 -12.90 14.17
C PRO A 84 -10.83 -14.43 14.02
N GLY A 85 -9.66 -15.05 13.95
CA GLY A 85 -9.49 -16.49 13.74
C GLY A 85 -9.53 -16.94 12.27
N ARG A 86 -9.95 -16.09 11.33
CA ARG A 86 -9.94 -16.44 9.91
C ARG A 86 -8.52 -16.48 9.35
N GLU A 87 -8.22 -17.51 8.55
CA GLU A 87 -6.96 -17.61 7.82
C GLU A 87 -6.86 -16.57 6.69
N VAL A 88 -5.63 -16.11 6.46
CA VAL A 88 -5.28 -15.06 5.50
C VAL A 88 -3.94 -15.40 4.86
N THR A 89 -3.83 -15.20 3.54
CA THR A 89 -2.54 -15.26 2.85
C THR A 89 -1.76 -13.97 3.07
N VAL A 90 -0.62 -14.07 3.71
CA VAL A 90 0.33 -12.98 3.94
C VAL A 90 1.47 -13.11 2.93
N VAL A 91 1.87 -11.98 2.35
CA VAL A 91 3.03 -11.84 1.48
C VAL A 91 4.05 -10.98 2.22
N TYR A 92 5.30 -11.44 2.30
CA TYR A 92 6.36 -10.73 3.03
C TYR A 92 7.74 -10.92 2.37
N ASP A 93 8.66 -9.98 2.57
CA ASP A 93 10.09 -10.13 2.25
C ASP A 93 10.79 -10.86 3.42
N PRO A 94 11.40 -12.05 3.20
CA PRO A 94 12.10 -12.79 4.25
C PRO A 94 13.21 -12.01 4.96
N ALA A 95 13.84 -11.06 4.27
CA ALA A 95 14.89 -10.23 4.88
C ALA A 95 14.34 -9.21 5.87
N ARG A 96 13.07 -8.80 5.71
CA ARG A 96 12.41 -7.75 6.51
C ARG A 96 10.92 -8.03 6.68
N PRO A 97 10.53 -9.13 7.35
CA PRO A 97 9.13 -9.56 7.41
C PRO A 97 8.23 -8.56 8.13
N GLU A 98 8.72 -7.84 9.14
CA GLU A 98 7.93 -6.92 9.96
C GLU A 98 7.52 -5.64 9.23
N SER A 99 8.39 -5.16 8.32
CA SER A 99 8.16 -3.91 7.58
C SER A 99 7.53 -4.14 6.21
N THR A 100 7.53 -5.37 5.68
CA THR A 100 6.98 -5.69 4.36
C THR A 100 5.77 -6.62 4.36
N ALA A 101 5.50 -7.37 5.44
CA ALA A 101 4.35 -8.26 5.50
C ALA A 101 3.03 -7.53 5.27
N GLU A 102 2.22 -8.02 4.34
CA GLU A 102 0.90 -7.49 4.06
C GLU A 102 0.01 -8.58 3.46
N ARG A 103 -1.31 -8.40 3.51
CA ARG A 103 -2.26 -9.32 2.88
C ARG A 103 -2.05 -9.35 1.37
N ALA A 104 -2.11 -10.53 0.77
CA ALA A 104 -1.91 -10.70 -0.67
C ALA A 104 -2.81 -9.79 -1.52
N GLY A 105 -4.09 -9.66 -1.15
CA GLY A 105 -5.04 -8.79 -1.85
C GLY A 105 -4.72 -7.30 -1.72
N VAL A 106 -4.21 -6.87 -0.56
CA VAL A 106 -3.78 -5.47 -0.34
C VAL A 106 -2.53 -5.16 -1.15
N HIS A 107 -1.58 -6.09 -1.20
CA HIS A 107 -0.35 -5.91 -1.97
C HIS A 107 -0.64 -5.80 -3.47
N LEU A 108 -1.62 -6.56 -3.96
CA LEU A 108 -2.12 -6.49 -5.33
C LEU A 108 -2.85 -5.17 -5.59
N ALA A 109 -3.81 -4.81 -4.72
CA ALA A 109 -4.58 -3.58 -4.86
C ALA A 109 -3.67 -2.36 -4.90
N LEU A 110 -2.71 -2.25 -3.98
CA LEU A 110 -1.78 -1.13 -3.96
C LEU A 110 -0.85 -1.10 -5.19
N LEU A 111 -0.45 -2.26 -5.74
CA LEU A 111 0.33 -2.33 -6.98
C LEU A 111 -0.45 -1.78 -8.17
N PHE A 112 -1.74 -2.14 -8.30
CA PHE A 112 -2.56 -1.75 -9.44
C PHE A 112 -3.25 -0.39 -9.28
N LEU A 113 -3.44 0.12 -8.06
CA LEU A 113 -4.01 1.44 -7.84
C LEU A 113 -2.93 2.53 -7.71
N ALA A 114 -2.03 2.42 -6.73
CA ALA A 114 -1.25 3.58 -6.29
C ALA A 114 -0.28 4.07 -7.38
N GLY A 115 0.49 3.15 -7.96
CA GLY A 115 1.46 3.48 -9.01
C GLY A 115 0.80 4.06 -10.27
N PRO A 116 -0.13 3.33 -10.91
CA PRO A 116 -0.81 3.82 -12.12
C PRO A 116 -1.57 5.13 -11.92
N VAL A 117 -2.23 5.32 -10.77
CA VAL A 117 -2.94 6.57 -10.47
C VAL A 117 -1.96 7.75 -10.34
N LEU A 118 -0.83 7.58 -9.65
CA LEU A 118 0.19 8.62 -9.55
C LEU A 118 0.79 8.99 -10.92
N ILE A 119 1.05 7.98 -11.76
CA ILE A 119 1.53 8.20 -13.13
C ILE A 119 0.49 8.95 -13.96
N ALA A 120 -0.77 8.50 -13.93
CA ALA A 120 -1.86 9.13 -14.67
C ALA A 120 -2.06 10.60 -14.25
N LEU A 121 -2.02 10.89 -12.95
CA LEU A 121 -2.09 12.26 -12.43
C LEU A 121 -0.92 13.12 -12.92
N GLY A 122 0.31 12.61 -12.82
CA GLY A 122 1.50 13.33 -13.27
C GLY A 122 1.48 13.65 -14.77
N VAL A 123 1.13 12.65 -15.60
CA VAL A 123 0.99 12.81 -17.05
C VAL A 123 -0.14 13.80 -17.40
N THR A 124 -1.28 13.70 -16.72
CA THR A 124 -2.41 14.63 -16.94
C THR A 124 -2.00 16.07 -16.63
N MET A 125 -1.27 16.29 -15.53
CA MET A 125 -0.73 17.61 -15.17
C MET A 125 0.20 18.15 -16.26
N ILE A 126 1.13 17.33 -16.75
CA ILE A 126 2.08 17.73 -17.82
C ILE A 126 1.31 18.14 -19.08
N LEU A 127 0.33 17.33 -19.50
CA LEU A 127 -0.46 17.59 -20.71
C LEU A 127 -1.31 18.85 -20.60
N MET A 128 -1.98 19.06 -19.46
CA MET A 128 -2.76 20.27 -19.21
C MET A 128 -1.88 21.53 -19.18
N THR A 129 -0.71 21.43 -18.56
CA THR A 129 0.23 22.53 -18.44
C THR A 129 0.84 22.90 -19.79
N TRP A 130 1.15 21.91 -20.63
CA TRP A 130 1.61 22.12 -22.00
C TRP A 130 0.54 22.84 -22.82
N ARG A 131 -0.72 22.39 -22.76
CA ARG A 131 -1.82 22.93 -23.58
C ARG A 131 -2.20 24.37 -23.22
N ALA A 132 -1.84 24.84 -22.03
CA ALA A 132 -2.18 26.17 -21.51
C ALA A 132 -1.08 27.22 -21.71
N GLY A 133 0.11 26.83 -22.18
CA GLY A 133 1.25 27.72 -22.45
C GLY A 133 1.46 27.93 -23.93
#